data_AF-A0A1N6IKU4-F1
#
_entry.id   AF-A0A1N6IKU4-F1
#
_cell.length_a   1.000
_cell.length_b   1.000
_cell.length_c   1.000
_cell.angle_alpha   90.00
_cell.angle_beta   90.00
_cell.angle_gamma   90.00
#
_symmetry.space_group_name_H-M   'P 1'
#
loop_
_entity.id
_entity.type
_entity.pdbx_description
1 polymer ?
#
loop_
_entity_poly.entity_id
_entity_poly.type
_entity_poly.pdbx_seq_one_letter_code
_entity_poly.pdbx_strand_id
1 'polypeptide(L)'
;MTERDNHVGGGPAPRLRIDEFAPGLGPEEAPTHSGRRFVIVAVVILIVFWVTLQVVFRVWRAGYRDRAAFGATQVATAIDPLARVVPPGVAPKVWREAVAETHDALVTLTAANLLDRLQMEVLRDDIAARVARARTHPETARDELAGLWNDLANQTGPILNARHTRPKLLPPPPASPPLPVGTNPTHL
;
A
#
# COMPACT_ATOMS: atom_id res chain seq x y z
N MET A 1 89.74 -64.12 37.97
CA MET A 1 90.69 -63.54 38.93
C MET A 1 90.85 -62.09 38.50
N THR A 2 90.30 -61.17 39.32
CA THR A 2 90.46 -59.69 39.34
C THR A 2 90.25 -58.94 38.01
N GLU A 3 89.40 -57.92 37.89
CA GLU A 3 89.44 -56.67 38.64
C GLU A 3 88.06 -55.99 38.52
N ARG A 4 87.50 -55.59 39.66
CA ARG A 4 86.50 -54.52 39.73
C ARG A 4 87.29 -53.22 39.68
N ASP A 5 86.93 -52.30 38.79
CA ASP A 5 87.21 -50.89 39.03
C ASP A 5 85.93 -50.07 38.91
N ASN A 6 85.45 -49.72 40.11
CA ASN A 6 84.54 -48.64 40.37
C ASN A 6 85.34 -47.34 40.31
N HIS A 7 85.02 -46.44 39.38
CA HIS A 7 85.27 -45.02 39.59
C HIS A 7 83.98 -44.21 39.42
N VAL A 8 83.35 -43.97 40.57
CA VAL A 8 82.43 -42.88 40.82
C VAL A 8 83.27 -41.67 41.19
N GLY A 9 83.24 -40.64 40.34
CA GLY A 9 83.62 -39.26 40.66
C GLY A 9 82.70 -38.38 39.83
N GLY A 10 81.64 -37.81 40.38
CA GLY A 10 81.75 -36.69 41.32
C GLY A 10 81.71 -35.36 40.56
N GLY A 11 80.75 -35.20 39.64
CA GLY A 11 80.46 -33.92 38.98
C GLY A 11 79.26 -33.25 39.66
N PRO A 12 79.32 -31.95 40.00
CA PRO A 12 78.20 -31.26 40.64
C PRO A 12 76.97 -31.20 39.72
N ALA A 13 75.81 -31.39 40.34
CA ALA A 13 74.49 -31.41 39.72
C ALA A 13 74.01 -29.99 39.26
N PRO A 14 72.74 -29.89 38.87
CA PRO A 14 72.24 -29.60 37.54
C PRO A 14 72.14 -28.09 37.22
N ARG A 15 72.27 -27.72 35.95
CA ARG A 15 71.76 -26.43 35.45
C ARG A 15 70.83 -26.67 34.28
N LEU A 16 69.58 -27.02 34.62
CA LEU A 16 68.46 -26.75 33.74
C LEU A 16 68.43 -25.22 33.58
N ARG A 17 68.71 -24.74 32.37
CA ARG A 17 68.74 -23.31 32.06
C ARG A 17 67.28 -22.84 31.97
N ILE A 18 66.75 -22.34 33.08
CA ILE A 18 65.40 -21.72 33.19
C ILE A 18 65.49 -20.22 32.81
N ASP A 19 66.32 -19.87 31.81
CA ASP A 19 66.56 -18.48 31.39
C ASP A 19 66.20 -18.24 29.91
N GLU A 20 65.36 -19.08 29.31
CA GLU A 20 64.61 -18.72 28.10
C GLU A 20 63.22 -18.15 28.44
N PHE A 21 63.09 -17.56 29.63
CA PHE A 21 62.07 -16.56 29.91
C PHE A 21 62.60 -15.21 29.43
N ALA A 22 62.55 -15.00 28.11
CA ALA A 22 62.60 -13.64 27.57
C ALA A 22 61.43 -12.85 28.18
N PRO A 23 61.68 -11.73 28.90
CA PRO A 23 60.63 -10.85 29.38
C PRO A 23 60.16 -9.99 28.20
N GLY A 24 59.36 -10.60 27.33
CA GLY A 24 58.66 -9.95 26.23
C GLY A 24 57.17 -9.91 26.49
N LEU A 25 56.77 -9.43 27.67
CA LEU A 25 55.40 -9.00 27.95
C LEU A 25 55.07 -7.78 27.09
N GLY A 26 54.67 -8.03 25.86
CA GLY A 26 53.42 -7.43 25.41
C GLY A 26 52.42 -8.57 25.41
N PRO A 27 51.31 -8.53 26.16
CA PRO A 27 50.16 -9.29 25.69
C PRO A 27 49.98 -8.83 24.24
N GLU A 28 50.02 -9.77 23.28
CA GLU A 28 49.17 -9.58 22.12
C GLU A 28 47.80 -9.31 22.73
N GLU A 29 47.40 -8.04 22.76
CA GLU A 29 46.00 -7.68 22.75
C GLU A 29 45.48 -8.29 21.45
N ALA A 30 45.18 -9.59 21.47
CA ALA A 30 44.19 -10.18 20.60
C ALA A 30 43.06 -9.17 20.66
N PRO A 31 42.69 -8.51 19.54
CA PRO A 31 41.76 -7.42 19.61
C PRO A 31 40.50 -7.97 20.25
N THR A 32 40.24 -7.64 21.51
CA THR A 32 38.96 -7.89 22.18
C THR A 32 37.98 -6.84 21.65
N HIS A 33 37.90 -6.80 20.34
CA HIS A 33 37.08 -6.04 19.44
C HIS A 33 36.41 -7.13 18.60
N SER A 34 35.11 -7.28 18.53
CA SER A 34 34.11 -6.27 18.78
C SER A 34 32.74 -6.94 18.67
N GLY A 35 32.56 -8.17 19.16
CA GLY A 35 31.28 -8.88 19.02
C GLY A 35 30.12 -8.06 19.58
N ARG A 36 30.34 -7.42 20.73
CA ARG A 36 29.39 -6.47 21.33
C ARG A 36 29.17 -5.24 20.46
N ARG A 37 30.20 -4.62 19.85
CA ARG A 37 29.97 -3.42 19.02
C ARG A 37 29.38 -3.76 17.66
N PHE A 38 29.64 -4.95 17.11
CA PHE A 38 28.97 -5.45 15.90
C PHE A 38 27.47 -5.63 16.16
N VAL A 39 27.11 -6.25 17.29
CA VAL A 39 25.70 -6.36 17.69
C VAL A 39 25.07 -4.98 17.91
N ILE A 40 25.77 -4.07 18.60
CA ILE A 40 25.27 -2.71 18.79
C ILE A 40 25.06 -2.00 17.44
N VAL A 41 26.02 -2.07 16.52
CA VAL A 41 25.91 -1.46 15.19
C VAL A 41 24.77 -2.10 14.39
N ALA A 42 24.64 -3.42 14.41
CA ALA A 42 23.56 -4.14 13.71
C ALA A 42 22.17 -3.78 14.27
N VAL A 43 22.04 -3.68 15.60
CA VAL A 43 20.80 -3.24 16.27
C VAL A 43 20.49 -1.79 15.92
N VAL A 44 21.49 -0.91 15.89
CA VAL A 44 21.31 0.49 15.49
C VAL A 44 20.85 0.58 14.03
N ILE A 45 21.46 -0.17 13.11
CA ILE A 45 21.05 -0.21 11.70
C ILE A 45 19.62 -0.73 11.57
N LEU A 46 19.27 -1.80 12.30
CA LEU A 46 17.92 -2.35 12.30
C LEU A 46 16.89 -1.34 12.83
N ILE A 47 17.21 -0.64 13.91
CA ILE A 47 16.35 0.42 14.47
C ILE A 47 16.19 1.55 13.45
N VAL A 48 17.27 2.02 12.83
CA VAL A 48 17.20 3.07 11.81
C VAL A 48 16.34 2.62 10.64
N PHE A 49 16.57 1.42 10.11
CA PHE A 49 15.77 0.84 9.03
C PHE A 49 14.29 0.73 9.41
N TRP A 50 14.01 0.27 10.64
CA TRP A 50 12.65 0.17 11.14
C TRP A 50 11.96 1.52 11.27
N VAL A 51 12.66 2.53 11.81
CA VAL A 51 12.15 3.91 11.93
C VAL A 51 11.91 4.51 10.56
N THR A 52 12.81 4.31 9.59
CA THR A 52 12.61 4.77 8.20
C THR A 52 11.38 4.13 7.58
N LEU A 53 11.21 2.81 7.73
CA LEU A 53 10.00 2.09 7.28
C LEU A 53 8.74 2.64 7.94
N GLN A 54 8.79 2.89 9.25
CA GLN A 54 7.68 3.49 10.01
C GLN A 54 7.31 4.88 9.48
N VAL A 55 8.30 5.73 9.21
CA VAL A 55 8.07 7.08 8.67
C VAL A 55 7.49 7.02 7.27
N VAL A 56 8.08 6.23 6.37
CA VAL A 56 7.55 6.03 5.00
C VAL A 56 6.12 5.51 5.07
N PHE A 57 5.85 4.52 5.92
CA PHE A 57 4.51 3.97 6.11
C PHE A 57 3.54 5.01 6.67
N ARG A 58 3.97 5.86 7.61
CA ARG A 58 3.13 6.94 8.17
C ARG A 58 2.84 8.04 7.17
N VAL A 59 3.82 8.46 6.37
CA VAL A 59 3.65 9.45 5.29
C VAL A 59 2.72 8.89 4.22
N TRP A 60 2.92 7.64 3.83
CA TRP A 60 2.03 6.93 2.90
C TRP A 60 0.60 6.83 3.46
N ARG A 61 0.45 6.49 4.74
CA ARG A 61 -0.86 6.38 5.42
C ARG A 61 -1.54 7.73 5.63
N ALA A 62 -0.78 8.81 5.84
CA ALA A 62 -1.29 10.18 5.92
C ALA A 62 -1.81 10.64 4.55
N GLY A 63 -1.04 10.41 3.47
CA GLY A 63 -1.51 10.62 2.10
C GLY A 63 -2.75 9.79 1.76
N TYR A 64 -2.87 8.57 2.29
CA TYR A 64 -4.08 7.74 2.18
C TYR A 64 -5.30 8.37 2.86
N ARG A 65 -5.13 8.92 4.06
CA ARG A 65 -6.22 9.56 4.80
C ARG A 65 -6.65 10.89 4.19
N ASP A 66 -5.71 11.70 3.71
CA ASP A 66 -6.01 12.96 3.05
C ASP A 66 -6.73 12.75 1.71
N ARG A 67 -6.36 11.71 0.95
CA ARG A 67 -7.04 11.34 -0.30
C ARG A 67 -8.44 10.75 -0.07
N ALA A 68 -8.58 9.86 0.91
CA ALA A 68 -9.89 9.33 1.28
C ALA A 68 -10.82 10.43 1.83
N ALA A 69 -10.28 11.36 2.62
CA ALA A 69 -11.02 12.52 3.11
C ALA A 69 -11.40 13.47 1.98
N PHE A 70 -10.51 13.74 1.02
CA PHE A 70 -10.81 14.58 -0.15
C PHE A 70 -11.88 13.95 -1.03
N GLY A 71 -11.78 12.65 -1.31
CA GLY A 71 -12.78 11.92 -2.08
C GLY A 71 -14.16 11.91 -1.42
N ALA A 72 -14.23 11.63 -0.12
CA ALA A 72 -15.48 11.61 0.63
C ALA A 72 -16.12 13.01 0.75
N THR A 73 -15.32 14.08 0.89
CA THR A 73 -15.85 15.43 1.15
C THR A 73 -16.10 16.25 -0.11
N GLN A 74 -15.34 16.04 -1.20
CA GLN A 74 -15.48 16.84 -2.41
C GLN A 74 -16.16 16.09 -3.55
N VAL A 75 -15.86 14.80 -3.74
CA VAL A 75 -16.40 14.04 -4.87
C VAL A 75 -17.81 13.55 -4.56
N ALA A 76 -18.03 12.95 -3.39
CA ALA A 76 -19.34 12.45 -3.01
C ALA A 76 -20.35 13.59 -2.83
N THR A 77 -19.99 14.67 -2.13
CA THR A 77 -20.87 15.85 -1.94
C THR A 77 -21.24 16.55 -3.25
N ALA A 78 -20.47 16.38 -4.33
CA ALA A 78 -20.79 16.98 -5.63
C ALA A 78 -22.09 16.44 -6.23
N ILE A 79 -22.52 15.23 -5.83
CA ILE A 79 -23.77 14.61 -6.31
C ILE A 79 -25.00 15.06 -5.52
N ASP A 80 -24.85 15.49 -4.26
CA ASP A 80 -25.96 15.88 -3.38
C ASP A 80 -26.91 16.94 -3.97
N PRO A 81 -26.44 17.94 -4.74
CA PRO A 81 -27.34 18.91 -5.34
C PRO A 81 -28.28 18.30 -6.40
N LEU A 82 -27.96 17.12 -6.94
CA LEU A 82 -28.82 16.36 -7.84
C LEU A 82 -30.08 15.84 -7.13
N ALA A 83 -29.99 15.57 -5.83
CA ALA A 83 -31.12 15.12 -5.01
C ALA A 83 -32.28 16.13 -4.97
N ARG A 84 -32.00 17.41 -5.28
CA ARG A 84 -32.98 18.50 -5.35
C ARG A 84 -33.64 18.64 -6.72
N VAL A 85 -33.06 18.04 -7.77
CA VAL A 85 -33.56 18.09 -9.14
C VAL A 85 -34.35 16.83 -9.39
N VAL A 86 -35.66 16.88 -9.15
CA VAL A 86 -36.53 15.70 -9.29
C VAL A 86 -36.97 15.56 -10.75
N PRO A 87 -36.64 14.45 -11.44
CA PRO A 87 -37.12 14.22 -12.80
C PRO A 87 -38.65 14.05 -12.84
N PRO A 88 -39.31 14.50 -13.91
CA PRO A 88 -40.75 14.34 -14.09
C PRO A 88 -41.13 12.84 -14.11
N GLY A 89 -42.23 12.50 -13.43
CA GLY A 89 -42.72 11.12 -13.37
C GLY A 89 -42.01 10.21 -12.35
N VAL A 90 -41.07 10.74 -11.57
CA VAL A 90 -40.38 9.99 -10.50
C VAL A 90 -40.77 10.53 -9.14
N ALA A 91 -41.04 9.63 -8.18
CA ALA A 91 -41.32 10.02 -6.81
C ALA A 91 -40.08 10.66 -6.15
N PRO A 92 -40.18 11.86 -5.54
CA PRO A 92 -39.03 12.57 -4.94
C PRO A 92 -38.28 11.76 -3.88
N LYS A 93 -38.96 10.86 -3.17
CA LYS A 93 -38.34 9.98 -2.17
C LYS A 93 -37.43 8.94 -2.84
N VAL A 94 -37.95 8.26 -3.85
CA VAL A 94 -37.23 7.22 -4.62
C VAL A 94 -36.04 7.81 -5.36
N TRP A 95 -36.18 9.05 -5.88
CA TRP A 95 -35.07 9.77 -6.50
C TRP A 95 -33.94 10.05 -5.51
N ARG A 96 -34.27 10.58 -4.32
CA ARG A 96 -33.27 10.87 -3.29
C ARG A 96 -32.58 9.61 -2.77
N GLU A 97 -33.29 8.51 -2.66
CA GLU A 97 -32.71 7.20 -2.32
C GLU A 97 -31.69 6.75 -3.37
N ALA A 98 -32.01 6.86 -4.67
CA ALA A 98 -31.07 6.51 -5.74
C ALA A 98 -29.82 7.40 -5.75
N VAL A 99 -29.97 8.71 -5.48
CA VAL A 99 -28.84 9.63 -5.35
C VAL A 99 -27.99 9.29 -4.12
N ALA A 100 -28.61 8.94 -2.99
CA ALA A 100 -27.90 8.55 -1.77
C ALA A 100 -27.13 7.22 -1.95
N GLU A 101 -27.72 6.22 -2.60
CA GLU A 101 -27.02 4.98 -2.95
C GLU A 101 -25.80 5.24 -3.86
N THR A 102 -25.91 6.20 -4.77
CA THR A 102 -24.80 6.61 -5.64
C THR A 102 -23.73 7.40 -4.88
N HIS A 103 -24.12 8.25 -3.93
CA HIS A 103 -23.21 8.92 -3.02
C HIS A 103 -22.39 7.90 -2.21
N ASP A 104 -23.03 6.89 -1.62
CA ASP A 104 -22.35 5.87 -0.80
C ASP A 104 -21.38 5.00 -1.62
N ALA A 105 -21.76 4.71 -2.88
CA ALA A 105 -20.88 4.08 -3.85
C ALA A 105 -19.63 4.93 -4.11
N LEU A 106 -19.77 6.24 -4.34
CA LEU A 106 -18.66 7.17 -4.56
C LEU A 106 -17.75 7.28 -3.32
N VAL A 107 -18.32 7.36 -2.11
CA VAL A 107 -17.56 7.35 -0.85
C VAL A 107 -16.73 6.07 -0.74
N THR A 108 -17.34 4.91 -1.00
CA THR A 108 -16.65 3.63 -0.92
C THR A 108 -15.53 3.52 -1.94
N LEU A 109 -15.77 3.98 -3.16
CA LEU A 109 -14.85 3.92 -4.29
C LEU A 109 -13.63 4.83 -4.09
N THR A 110 -13.86 6.05 -3.60
CA THR A 110 -12.79 6.98 -3.23
C THR A 110 -12.03 6.51 -1.99
N ALA A 111 -12.71 5.92 -1.00
CA ALA A 111 -12.07 5.32 0.18
C ALA A 111 -11.23 4.08 -0.17
N ALA A 112 -11.56 3.36 -1.25
CA ALA A 112 -10.78 2.24 -1.75
C ALA A 112 -9.43 2.67 -2.38
N ASN A 113 -9.16 3.98 -2.48
CA ASN A 113 -7.93 4.55 -3.04
C ASN A 113 -7.60 3.99 -4.44
N LEU A 114 -8.64 3.68 -5.22
CA LEU A 114 -8.51 3.24 -6.60
C LEU A 114 -8.29 4.42 -7.57
N LEU A 115 -8.53 5.64 -7.10
CA LEU A 115 -8.39 6.87 -7.87
C LEU A 115 -7.24 7.71 -7.32
N ASP A 116 -6.36 8.16 -8.21
CA ASP A 116 -5.39 9.19 -7.85
C ASP A 116 -6.06 10.58 -7.75
N ARG A 117 -5.39 11.55 -7.14
CA ARG A 117 -5.92 12.90 -6.92
C ARG A 117 -6.42 13.56 -8.20
N LEU A 118 -5.66 13.48 -9.29
CA LEU A 118 -6.06 14.04 -10.58
C LEU A 118 -7.34 13.37 -11.12
N GLN A 119 -7.48 12.06 -10.94
CA GLN A 119 -8.67 11.32 -11.35
C GLN A 119 -9.89 11.70 -10.50
N MET A 120 -9.70 11.95 -9.20
CA MET A 120 -10.75 12.46 -8.31
C MET A 120 -11.21 13.88 -8.69
N GLU A 121 -10.28 14.75 -9.09
CA GLU A 121 -10.61 16.11 -9.57
C GLU A 121 -11.41 16.06 -10.88
N VAL A 122 -10.97 15.24 -11.84
CA VAL A 122 -11.71 15.03 -13.10
C VAL A 122 -13.10 14.44 -12.83
N LEU A 123 -13.22 13.46 -11.93
CA LEU A 123 -14.50 12.86 -11.55
C LEU A 123 -15.44 13.89 -10.90
N ARG A 124 -14.92 14.73 -10.00
CA ARG A 124 -15.69 15.81 -9.38
C ARG A 124 -16.23 16.78 -10.44
N ASP A 125 -15.39 17.19 -11.37
CA ASP A 125 -15.75 18.16 -12.39
C ASP A 125 -16.76 17.57 -13.40
N ASP A 126 -16.66 16.28 -13.74
CA ASP A 126 -17.66 15.57 -14.55
C ASP A 126 -19.00 15.46 -13.82
N ILE A 127 -19.01 15.10 -12.53
CA ILE A 127 -20.23 15.08 -11.71
C ILE A 127 -20.86 16.48 -11.69
N ALA A 128 -20.08 17.53 -11.45
CA ALA A 128 -20.58 18.90 -11.43
C ALA A 128 -21.21 19.31 -12.78
N ALA A 129 -20.59 18.93 -13.90
CA ALA A 129 -21.13 19.18 -15.23
C ALA A 129 -22.46 18.44 -15.48
N ARG A 130 -22.57 17.17 -15.06
CA ARG A 130 -23.81 16.39 -15.13
C ARG A 130 -24.93 17.02 -14.30
N VAL A 131 -24.62 17.44 -13.07
CA VAL A 131 -25.58 18.12 -12.19
C VAL A 131 -26.05 19.44 -12.81
N ALA A 132 -25.14 20.19 -13.43
CA ALA A 132 -25.51 21.43 -14.14
C ALA A 132 -26.45 21.16 -15.33
N ARG A 133 -26.21 20.10 -16.12
CA ARG A 133 -27.11 19.68 -17.20
C ARG A 133 -28.46 19.20 -16.69
N ALA A 134 -28.48 18.40 -15.64
CA ALA A 134 -29.73 17.94 -15.02
C ALA A 134 -30.55 19.11 -14.47
N ARG A 135 -29.92 20.15 -13.92
CA ARG A 135 -30.62 21.36 -13.47
C ARG A 135 -31.30 22.13 -14.60
N THR A 136 -30.67 22.18 -15.78
CA THR A 136 -31.25 22.86 -16.95
C THR A 136 -32.30 22.00 -17.65
N HIS A 137 -32.14 20.67 -17.60
CA HIS A 137 -33.01 19.68 -18.22
C HIS A 137 -33.38 18.58 -17.20
N PRO A 138 -34.35 18.83 -16.29
CA PRO A 138 -34.72 17.86 -15.25
C PRO A 138 -35.17 16.50 -15.79
N GLU A 139 -35.68 16.45 -17.02
CA GLU A 139 -36.05 15.23 -17.74
C GLU A 139 -34.87 14.29 -18.02
N THR A 140 -33.65 14.82 -18.18
CA THR A 140 -32.45 14.01 -18.43
C THR A 140 -31.73 13.59 -17.16
N ALA A 141 -32.17 14.09 -15.99
CA ALA A 141 -31.50 13.84 -14.70
C ALA A 141 -31.33 12.34 -14.41
N ARG A 142 -32.34 11.52 -14.75
CA ARG A 142 -32.30 10.06 -14.58
C ARG A 142 -31.22 9.41 -15.46
N ASP A 143 -31.09 9.87 -16.70
CA ASP A 143 -30.12 9.33 -17.65
C ASP A 143 -28.69 9.77 -17.31
N GLU A 144 -28.52 10.99 -16.83
CA GLU A 144 -27.22 11.50 -16.35
C GLU A 144 -26.72 10.70 -15.14
N LEU A 145 -27.60 10.36 -14.19
CA LEU A 145 -27.26 9.50 -13.05
C LEU A 145 -26.96 8.05 -13.49
N ALA A 146 -27.70 7.54 -14.47
CA ALA A 146 -27.45 6.21 -15.04
C ALA A 146 -26.11 6.13 -15.77
N GLY A 147 -25.77 7.18 -16.53
CA GLY A 147 -24.48 7.33 -17.19
C GLY A 147 -23.34 7.36 -16.18
N LEU A 148 -23.48 8.14 -15.10
CA LEU A 148 -22.47 8.22 -14.05
C LEU A 148 -22.23 6.84 -13.42
N TRP A 149 -23.29 6.09 -13.11
CA TRP A 149 -23.15 4.73 -12.58
C TRP A 149 -22.44 3.79 -13.56
N ASN A 150 -22.76 3.88 -14.86
CA ASN A 150 -22.11 3.08 -15.89
C ASN A 150 -20.61 3.38 -15.96
N ASP A 151 -20.23 4.65 -15.93
CA ASP A 151 -18.82 5.07 -15.99
C ASP A 151 -18.05 4.60 -14.75
N LEU A 152 -18.66 4.68 -13.57
CA LEU A 152 -18.09 4.13 -12.34
C LEU A 152 -17.91 2.62 -12.42
N ALA A 153 -18.92 1.89 -12.91
CA ALA A 153 -18.86 0.44 -13.07
C ALA A 153 -17.80 0.02 -14.10
N ASN A 154 -17.64 0.78 -15.19
CA ASN A 154 -16.61 0.53 -16.20
C ASN A 154 -15.19 0.77 -15.66
N GLN A 155 -14.99 1.81 -14.84
CA GLN A 155 -13.68 2.16 -14.29
C GLN A 155 -13.23 1.23 -13.16
N THR A 156 -14.17 0.71 -12.36
CA THR A 156 -13.84 -0.10 -11.17
C THR A 156 -14.16 -1.58 -11.28
N GLY A 157 -14.74 -1.98 -12.40
CA GLY A 157 -15.03 -3.38 -12.73
C GLY A 157 -15.90 -4.06 -11.66
N PRO A 158 -15.66 -5.34 -11.34
CA PRO A 158 -16.53 -6.11 -10.44
C PRO A 158 -16.50 -5.64 -8.98
N ILE A 159 -15.55 -4.79 -8.59
CA ILE A 159 -15.40 -4.33 -7.19
C ILE A 159 -16.61 -3.49 -6.75
N LEU A 160 -17.10 -2.61 -7.63
CA LEU A 160 -18.26 -1.78 -7.33
C LEU A 160 -19.52 -2.64 -7.20
N ASN A 161 -19.77 -3.52 -8.17
CA ASN A 161 -20.94 -4.38 -8.20
C ASN A 161 -20.98 -5.40 -7.04
N ALA A 162 -19.81 -5.77 -6.50
CA ALA A 162 -19.73 -6.67 -5.34
C ALA A 162 -20.11 -5.96 -4.02
N ARG A 163 -19.98 -4.64 -3.95
CA ARG A 163 -20.22 -3.86 -2.71
C ARG A 163 -21.49 -3.03 -2.75
N HIS A 164 -21.93 -2.63 -3.95
CA HIS A 164 -23.07 -1.76 -4.16
C HIS A 164 -23.92 -2.28 -5.32
N THR A 165 -25.22 -2.40 -5.08
CA THR A 165 -26.18 -2.79 -6.12
C THR A 165 -26.60 -1.54 -6.89
N ARG A 166 -26.69 -1.64 -8.22
CA ARG A 166 -27.21 -0.54 -9.06
C ARG A 166 -28.61 -0.13 -8.57
N PRO A 167 -28.86 1.17 -8.36
CA PRO A 167 -30.17 1.64 -7.95
C PRO A 167 -31.26 1.19 -8.93
N LYS A 168 -32.33 0.57 -8.42
CA LYS A 168 -33.43 -0.01 -9.24
C LYS A 168 -34.13 1.01 -10.12
N LEU A 169 -34.03 2.28 -9.76
CA LEU A 169 -34.60 3.38 -10.52
C LEU A 169 -33.86 3.63 -11.84
N LEU A 170 -32.60 3.23 -11.97
CA LEU A 170 -31.82 3.49 -13.17
C LEU A 170 -32.19 2.51 -14.29
N PRO A 171 -32.18 2.94 -15.56
CA PRO A 171 -32.26 2.03 -16.69
C PRO A 171 -31.15 0.97 -16.61
N PRO A 172 -31.36 -0.23 -17.17
CA PRO A 172 -30.34 -1.28 -17.18
C PRO A 172 -29.06 -0.81 -17.88
N PRO A 173 -27.89 -1.41 -17.58
CA PRO A 173 -26.67 -1.11 -18.30
C PRO A 173 -26.88 -1.31 -19.80
N PRO A 174 -26.30 -0.47 -20.67
CA PRO A 174 -26.26 -0.76 -22.10
C PRO A 174 -25.62 -2.14 -22.30
N ALA A 175 -26.21 -2.97 -23.15
CA ALA A 175 -25.66 -4.29 -23.45
C ALA A 175 -24.19 -4.11 -23.91
N SER A 176 -23.26 -4.82 -23.25
CA SER A 176 -21.86 -4.78 -23.66
C SER A 176 -21.76 -5.18 -25.14
N PRO A 177 -21.01 -4.43 -25.97
CA PRO A 177 -20.82 -4.83 -27.35
C PRO A 177 -20.23 -6.26 -27.39
N PRO A 178 -20.73 -7.14 -28.27
CA PRO A 178 -20.20 -8.50 -28.36
C PRO A 178 -18.70 -8.43 -28.61
N LEU A 179 -17.92 -9.16 -27.80
CA LEU A 179 -16.48 -9.28 -27.99
C LEU A 179 -16.20 -9.64 -29.46
N PRO A 180 -15.21 -9.00 -30.12
CA PRO A 180 -14.83 -9.41 -31.46
C PRO A 180 -14.43 -10.89 -31.40
N VAL A 181 -15.25 -11.74 -32.03
CA VAL A 181 -14.95 -13.16 -32.26
C VAL A 181 -13.56 -13.21 -32.88
N GLY A 182 -12.63 -13.84 -32.15
CA GLY A 182 -11.25 -13.96 -32.58
C GLY A 182 -11.21 -14.46 -34.01
N THR A 183 -10.63 -13.68 -34.91
CA THR A 183 -10.28 -14.14 -36.25
C THR A 183 -9.24 -15.25 -36.06
N ASN A 184 -9.72 -16.47 -36.17
CA ASN A 184 -8.93 -17.68 -36.24
C ASN A 184 -7.96 -17.53 -37.43
N PRO A 185 -6.63 -17.53 -37.24
CA PRO A 185 -5.71 -17.52 -38.37
C PRO A 185 -5.72 -18.91 -39.01
N THR A 186 -6.62 -19.11 -39.96
CA THR A 186 -6.59 -20.28 -40.84
C THR A 186 -5.40 -20.13 -41.78
N HIS A 187 -4.45 -21.05 -41.60
CA HIS A 187 -3.41 -21.49 -42.52
C HIS A 187 -3.54 -21.04 -43.99
N LEU A 188 -2.46 -20.45 -44.49
CA LEU A 188 -1.97 -20.65 -45.86
C LEU A 188 -0.50 -21.04 -45.79
#